data_AF-T0RMB5-F1
#
_entry.id   AF-T0RMB5-F1
#
_cell.length_a   1.000
_cell.length_b   1.000
_cell.length_c   1.000
_cell.angle_alpha   90.00
_cell.angle_beta   90.00
_cell.angle_gamma   90.00
#
_symmetry.space_group_name_H-M   'P 1'
#
loop_
_entity.id
_entity.type
_entity.pdbx_description
1 polymer ?
#
loop_
_entity_poly.entity_id
_entity_poly.type
_entity_poly.pdbx_seq_one_letter_code
_entity_poly.pdbx_strand_id
1 'polypeptide(L)'
;MVLGYLCIGTHQIFEWWAISTKNVIIYKIGLFFSISAMYFNVSGSEYFLRRNLGSRYVLISLVLLIIHMATREMTFENAHFYVRGFSHFYWGALWMLLFLYWNGIHFFIRKKIPAQLRSLNSKLPFYALNISFLMSATYCYFFGLYRNIVGEKGIGNFCGGIASNFEIVFDAPSIWCVFASIQGIFIYLYAKQLQKVEGEFVNFKYEGEIPFKKILIISLIIWGAIFLTLPMFSGLSYKMILK
;
A
#
# COMPACT_ATOMS: atom_id res chain seq x y z
N MET A 1 1.87 -9.29 10.59
CA MET A 1 1.91 -9.23 9.11
C MET A 1 0.66 -9.82 8.48
N VAL A 2 0.31 -11.11 8.64
CA VAL A 2 -0.93 -11.69 8.07
C VAL A 2 -2.18 -10.84 8.39
N LEU A 3 -2.32 -10.40 9.63
CA LEU A 3 -3.40 -9.48 10.03
C LEU A 3 -3.44 -8.19 9.19
N GLY A 4 -2.28 -7.64 8.80
CA GLY A 4 -2.23 -6.45 7.95
C GLY A 4 -2.78 -6.71 6.55
N TYR A 5 -2.53 -7.89 5.97
CA TYR A 5 -3.10 -8.26 4.66
C TYR A 5 -4.58 -8.56 4.72
N LEU A 6 -5.03 -9.16 5.83
CA LEU A 6 -6.46 -9.28 6.10
C LEU A 6 -7.11 -7.90 6.17
N CYS A 7 -6.47 -6.91 6.80
CA CYS A 7 -6.99 -5.54 6.79
C CYS A 7 -7.06 -4.94 5.37
N ILE A 8 -6.07 -5.19 4.50
CA ILE A 8 -6.12 -4.76 3.09
C ILE A 8 -7.28 -5.45 2.34
N GLY A 9 -7.46 -6.76 2.52
CA GLY A 9 -8.58 -7.50 1.91
C GLY A 9 -9.94 -7.03 2.41
N THR A 10 -10.08 -6.83 3.72
CA THR A 10 -11.27 -6.26 4.34
C THR A 10 -11.59 -4.86 3.80
N HIS A 11 -10.58 -4.02 3.60
CA HIS A 11 -10.75 -2.72 2.95
C HIS A 11 -11.36 -2.85 1.54
N GLN A 12 -10.91 -3.81 0.73
CA GLN A 12 -11.43 -4.02 -0.63
C GLN A 12 -12.89 -4.47 -0.63
N ILE A 13 -13.27 -5.33 0.31
CA ILE A 13 -14.67 -5.73 0.50
C ILE A 13 -15.53 -4.50 0.89
N PHE A 14 -15.05 -3.67 1.80
CA PHE A 14 -15.75 -2.46 2.22
C PHE A 14 -15.82 -1.40 1.12
N GLU A 15 -14.78 -1.25 0.30
CA GLU A 15 -14.77 -0.35 -0.84
C GLU A 15 -15.84 -0.76 -1.86
N TRP A 16 -15.86 -2.04 -2.26
CA TRP A 16 -16.89 -2.58 -3.14
C TRP A 16 -18.31 -2.41 -2.56
N TRP A 17 -18.50 -2.70 -1.27
CA TRP A 17 -19.79 -2.55 -0.60
C TRP A 17 -20.23 -1.09 -0.53
N ALA A 18 -19.31 -0.18 -0.22
CA ALA A 18 -19.58 1.25 -0.16
C ALA A 18 -19.98 1.83 -1.52
N ILE A 19 -19.33 1.40 -2.61
CA ILE A 19 -19.70 1.80 -3.97
C ILE A 19 -21.10 1.27 -4.32
N SER A 20 -21.37 -0.01 -4.03
CA SER A 20 -22.64 -0.66 -4.34
C SER A 20 -23.83 -0.06 -3.58
N THR A 21 -23.59 0.44 -2.37
CA THR A 21 -24.64 1.03 -1.51
C THR A 21 -24.61 2.56 -1.46
N LYS A 22 -23.65 3.19 -2.14
CA LYS A 22 -23.34 4.63 -2.03
C LYS A 22 -23.20 5.10 -0.57
N ASN A 23 -22.58 4.27 0.28
CA ASN A 23 -22.50 4.51 1.71
C ASN A 23 -21.10 4.98 2.14
N VAL A 24 -21.01 6.26 2.52
CA VAL A 24 -19.75 6.92 2.93
C VAL A 24 -19.18 6.32 4.23
N ILE A 25 -20.04 5.89 5.15
CA ILE A 25 -19.60 5.36 6.45
C ILE A 25 -18.85 4.04 6.23
N ILE A 26 -19.41 3.17 5.39
CA ILE A 26 -18.79 1.89 5.02
C ILE A 26 -17.42 2.13 4.36
N TYR A 27 -17.31 3.15 3.50
CA TYR A 27 -16.04 3.51 2.89
C TYR A 27 -14.99 3.96 3.91
N LYS A 28 -15.36 4.85 4.85
CA LYS A 28 -14.46 5.31 5.92
C LYS A 28 -13.97 4.17 6.81
N ILE A 29 -14.82 3.19 7.10
CA ILE A 29 -14.44 1.95 7.80
C ILE A 29 -13.41 1.18 6.98
N GLY A 30 -13.64 1.03 5.67
CA GLY A 30 -12.67 0.42 4.75
C GLY A 30 -11.31 1.11 4.79
N LEU A 31 -11.27 2.45 4.72
CA LEU A 31 -10.03 3.23 4.78
C LEU A 31 -9.26 3.03 6.09
N PHE A 32 -9.99 2.91 7.21
CA PHE A 32 -9.39 2.58 8.52
C PHE A 32 -8.67 1.23 8.47
N PHE A 33 -9.33 0.18 7.99
CA PHE A 33 -8.70 -1.13 7.83
C PHE A 33 -7.45 -1.05 6.95
N SER A 34 -7.54 -0.40 5.79
CA SER A 34 -6.40 -0.29 4.88
C SER A 34 -5.16 0.32 5.53
N ILE A 35 -5.31 1.39 6.30
CA ILE A 35 -4.16 2.03 6.96
C ILE A 35 -3.69 1.29 8.21
N SER A 36 -4.58 0.56 8.92
CA SER A 36 -4.19 -0.34 10.02
C SER A 36 -3.22 -1.44 9.56
N ALA A 37 -3.22 -1.78 8.27
CA ALA A 37 -2.23 -2.70 7.70
C ALA A 37 -0.79 -2.25 7.95
N MET A 38 -0.52 -0.95 7.88
CA MET A 38 0.81 -0.39 8.14
C MET A 38 1.24 -0.55 9.59
N TYR A 39 0.32 -0.40 10.54
CA TYR A 39 0.59 -0.69 11.94
C TYR A 39 0.98 -2.16 12.15
N PHE A 40 0.22 -3.11 11.59
CA PHE A 40 0.53 -4.54 11.70
C PHE A 40 1.82 -4.95 10.98
N ASN A 41 2.22 -4.25 9.93
CA ASN A 41 3.49 -4.48 9.23
C ASN A 41 4.67 -3.99 10.07
N VAL A 42 4.60 -2.77 10.62
CA VAL A 42 5.64 -2.24 11.51
C VAL A 42 5.73 -3.05 12.80
N SER A 43 4.60 -3.29 13.48
CA SER A 43 4.56 -4.10 14.70
C SER A 43 5.03 -5.54 14.48
N GLY A 44 4.67 -6.15 13.35
CA GLY A 44 5.19 -7.47 12.97
C GLY A 44 6.71 -7.47 12.78
N SER A 45 7.26 -6.38 12.25
CA SER A 45 8.71 -6.20 12.08
C SER A 45 9.41 -5.95 13.42
N GLU A 46 8.77 -5.22 14.35
CA GLU A 46 9.28 -5.01 15.71
C GLU A 46 9.38 -6.33 16.47
N TYR A 47 8.34 -7.17 16.36
CA TYR A 47 8.31 -8.50 16.95
C TYR A 47 9.44 -9.37 16.39
N PHE A 48 9.59 -9.39 15.06
CA PHE A 48 10.63 -10.16 14.38
C PHE A 48 12.05 -9.72 14.74
N LEU A 49 12.29 -8.42 14.88
CA LEU A 49 13.62 -7.87 15.19
C LEU A 49 13.90 -7.74 16.68
N ARG A 50 12.88 -7.94 17.54
CA ARG A 50 12.90 -7.66 18.99
C ARG A 50 13.40 -6.25 19.30
N ARG A 51 12.94 -5.27 18.52
CA ARG A 51 13.34 -3.86 18.62
C ARG A 51 12.16 -2.93 18.36
N ASN A 52 12.19 -1.77 19.00
CA ASN A 52 11.22 -0.71 18.75
C ASN A 52 11.54 -0.01 17.42
N LEU A 53 10.60 -0.05 16.49
CA LEU A 53 10.59 0.59 15.18
C LEU A 53 9.57 1.74 15.14
N GLY A 54 8.98 2.11 16.27
CA GLY A 54 8.04 3.21 16.35
C GLY A 54 6.61 2.86 15.95
N SER A 55 6.15 1.61 16.09
CA SER A 55 4.74 1.23 15.87
C SER A 55 3.76 2.09 16.68
N ARG A 56 4.17 2.56 17.88
CA ARG A 56 3.41 3.52 18.69
C ARG A 56 3.13 4.83 17.96
N TYR A 57 4.10 5.33 17.19
CA TYR A 57 3.96 6.58 16.45
C TYR A 57 3.04 6.37 15.25
N VAL A 58 3.15 5.21 14.59
CA VAL A 58 2.20 4.81 13.55
C VAL A 58 0.78 4.79 14.11
N LEU A 59 0.56 4.20 15.28
CA LEU A 59 -0.75 4.16 15.94
C LEU A 59 -1.31 5.57 16.24
N ILE A 60 -0.46 6.49 16.72
CA ILE A 60 -0.88 7.89 16.94
C ILE A 60 -1.29 8.55 15.61
N SER A 61 -0.51 8.37 14.54
CA SER A 61 -0.84 8.89 13.21
C SER A 61 -2.16 8.31 12.68
N LEU A 62 -2.44 7.03 12.96
CA LEU A 62 -3.71 6.39 12.63
C LEU A 62 -4.89 7.05 13.34
N VAL A 63 -4.79 7.27 14.65
CA VAL A 63 -5.85 7.90 15.44
C VAL A 63 -6.15 9.31 14.91
N LEU A 64 -5.11 10.11 14.65
CA LEU A 64 -5.28 11.45 14.09
C LEU A 64 -5.94 11.42 12.70
N LEU A 65 -5.55 10.47 11.84
CA LEU A 65 -6.18 10.33 10.54
C LEU A 65 -7.64 9.92 10.65
N ILE A 66 -7.99 9.01 11.57
CA ILE A 66 -9.39 8.58 11.78
C ILE A 66 -10.25 9.76 12.22
N ILE A 67 -9.76 10.58 13.16
CA ILE A 67 -10.45 11.80 13.59
C ILE A 67 -10.63 12.75 12.39
N HIS A 68 -9.59 12.93 11.58
CA HIS A 68 -9.68 13.74 10.36
C HIS A 68 -10.71 13.18 9.36
N MET A 69 -10.72 11.88 9.09
CA MET A 69 -11.67 11.26 8.17
C MET A 69 -13.10 11.29 8.72
N ALA A 70 -13.30 11.14 10.02
CA ALA A 70 -14.62 11.21 10.65
C ALA A 70 -15.24 12.60 10.53
N THR A 71 -14.43 13.66 10.69
CA THR A 71 -14.87 15.06 10.69
C THR A 71 -15.00 15.70 9.30
N ARG A 72 -14.64 14.99 8.23
CA ARG A 72 -14.68 15.51 6.86
C ARG A 72 -15.70 14.79 5.99
N GLU A 73 -16.36 15.54 5.14
CA GLU A 73 -17.27 15.00 4.14
C GLU A 73 -16.48 14.28 3.04
N MET A 74 -17.01 13.15 2.57
CA MET A 74 -16.49 12.43 1.42
C MET A 74 -17.65 12.24 0.46
N THR A 75 -17.47 12.60 -0.81
CA THR A 75 -18.52 12.58 -1.82
C THR A 75 -18.23 11.51 -2.88
N PHE A 76 -19.26 10.81 -3.36
CA PHE A 76 -19.12 9.85 -4.44
C PHE A 76 -19.16 10.57 -5.80
N GLU A 77 -18.19 11.43 -6.08
CA GLU A 77 -18.24 12.30 -7.27
C GLU A 77 -17.88 11.62 -8.60
N ASN A 78 -17.34 10.39 -8.60
CA ASN A 78 -17.08 9.59 -9.82
C ASN A 78 -16.93 8.10 -9.45
N ALA A 79 -18.03 7.46 -9.04
CA ALA A 79 -18.04 6.11 -8.44
C ALA A 79 -17.92 4.96 -9.46
N HIS A 80 -16.87 4.97 -10.30
CA HIS A 80 -16.64 3.91 -11.27
C HIS A 80 -15.77 2.77 -10.70
N PHE A 81 -14.87 3.08 -9.75
CA PHE A 81 -14.04 2.11 -9.02
C PHE A 81 -13.61 2.55 -7.59
N TYR A 82 -13.83 3.82 -7.18
CA TYR A 82 -13.33 4.41 -5.91
C TYR A 82 -14.13 5.66 -5.50
N VAL A 83 -13.99 6.12 -4.25
CA VAL A 83 -14.62 7.34 -3.73
C VAL A 83 -13.60 8.49 -3.71
N ARG A 84 -13.91 9.59 -4.39
CA ARG A 84 -13.05 10.78 -4.49
C ARG A 84 -13.36 11.80 -3.40
N GLY A 85 -12.35 12.53 -2.93
CA GLY A 85 -12.53 13.62 -1.97
C GLY A 85 -11.21 14.14 -1.41
N PHE A 86 -11.14 15.42 -1.04
CA PHE A 86 -9.91 16.04 -0.52
C PHE A 86 -9.31 15.27 0.68
N SER A 87 -10.15 14.68 1.53
CA SER A 87 -9.69 13.88 2.68
C SER A 87 -9.04 12.55 2.29
N HIS A 88 -9.31 12.03 1.10
CA HIS A 88 -8.68 10.81 0.61
C HIS A 88 -7.20 11.04 0.25
N PHE A 89 -6.85 12.25 -0.19
CA PHE A 89 -5.46 12.64 -0.45
C PHE A 89 -4.59 12.50 0.81
N TYR A 90 -5.06 13.00 1.95
CA TYR A 90 -4.31 12.90 3.22
C TYR A 90 -4.15 11.45 3.69
N TRP A 91 -5.18 10.62 3.49
CA TRP A 91 -5.11 9.20 3.75
C TRP A 91 -4.03 8.52 2.89
N GLY A 92 -4.09 8.71 1.57
CA GLY A 92 -3.13 8.10 0.64
C GLY A 92 -1.71 8.61 0.84
N ALA A 93 -1.56 9.89 1.17
CA ALA A 93 -0.26 10.49 1.45
C ALA A 93 0.37 9.95 2.73
N LEU A 94 -0.41 9.80 3.82
CA LEU A 94 0.08 9.19 5.04
C LEU A 94 0.40 7.70 4.83
N TRP A 95 -0.45 6.97 4.11
CA TRP A 95 -0.21 5.58 3.77
C TRP A 95 1.13 5.40 3.02
N MET A 96 1.38 6.22 1.99
CA MET A 96 2.63 6.21 1.22
C MET A 96 3.86 6.52 2.08
N LEU A 97 3.76 7.50 2.98
CA LEU A 97 4.85 7.83 3.90
C LEU A 97 5.20 6.64 4.81
N LEU A 98 4.19 6.00 5.39
CA LEU A 98 4.37 4.82 6.23
C LEU A 98 4.94 3.65 5.43
N PHE A 99 4.51 3.47 4.19
CA PHE A 99 5.00 2.44 3.28
C PHE A 99 6.49 2.63 2.96
N LEU A 100 6.90 3.85 2.61
CA LEU A 100 8.31 4.20 2.37
C LEU A 100 9.16 4.00 3.62
N TYR A 101 8.63 4.44 4.77
CA TYR A 101 9.26 4.26 6.07
C TYR A 101 9.51 2.78 6.38
N TRP A 102 8.49 1.94 6.22
CA TRP A 102 8.59 0.52 6.49
C TRP A 102 9.58 -0.19 5.56
N ASN A 103 9.55 0.10 4.26
CA ASN A 103 10.55 -0.42 3.31
C ASN A 103 11.97 0.08 3.64
N GLY A 104 12.11 1.34 4.04
CA GLY A 104 13.36 1.92 4.47
C GLY A 104 13.98 1.18 5.65
N ILE A 105 13.19 0.82 6.68
CA ILE A 105 13.66 -0.03 7.78
C ILE A 105 14.32 -1.30 7.24
N HIS A 106 13.60 -2.07 6.42
CA HIS A 106 14.11 -3.35 5.91
C HIS A 106 15.34 -3.19 5.01
N PHE A 107 15.42 -2.12 4.24
CA PHE A 107 16.58 -1.81 3.42
C PHE A 107 17.83 -1.54 4.27
N PHE A 108 17.72 -0.69 5.31
CA PHE A 108 18.85 -0.31 6.15
C PHE A 108 19.31 -1.44 7.07
N ILE A 109 18.41 -2.27 7.58
CA ILE A 109 18.78 -3.41 8.45
C ILE A 109 19.33 -4.60 7.66
N ARG A 110 19.02 -4.74 6.36
CA ARG A 110 19.40 -5.92 5.54
C ARG A 110 20.89 -6.25 5.64
N LYS A 111 21.76 -5.24 5.59
CA LYS A 111 23.21 -5.43 5.63
C LYS A 111 23.72 -5.83 7.02
N LYS A 112 22.95 -5.55 8.08
CA LYS A 112 23.29 -5.79 9.48
C LYS A 112 22.71 -7.10 10.03
N ILE A 113 21.92 -7.82 9.25
CA ILE A 113 21.37 -9.14 9.58
C ILE A 113 22.35 -10.24 9.09
N PRO A 114 22.53 -11.35 9.85
CA PRO A 114 23.34 -12.50 9.44
C PRO A 114 22.98 -13.00 8.05
N ALA A 115 23.95 -13.54 7.31
CA ALA A 115 23.76 -13.93 5.90
C ALA A 115 22.61 -14.95 5.71
N GLN A 116 22.47 -15.91 6.62
CA GLN A 116 21.39 -16.91 6.65
C GLN A 116 20.00 -16.25 6.70
N LEU A 117 19.86 -15.21 7.54
CA LEU A 117 18.63 -14.46 7.74
C LEU A 117 18.43 -13.32 6.71
N ARG A 118 19.51 -12.91 6.02
CA ARG A 118 19.50 -11.82 5.04
C ARG A 118 18.64 -12.15 3.83
N SER A 119 18.68 -13.40 3.36
CA SER A 119 17.80 -13.91 2.29
C SER A 119 16.34 -13.69 2.68
N LEU A 120 15.94 -14.19 3.85
CA LEU A 120 14.58 -14.10 4.36
C LEU A 120 14.11 -12.67 4.64
N ASN A 121 14.95 -11.83 5.25
CA ASN A 121 14.61 -10.42 5.51
C ASN A 121 14.53 -9.59 4.21
N SER A 122 15.39 -9.85 3.21
CA SER A 122 15.29 -9.15 1.91
C SER A 122 14.07 -9.57 1.10
N LYS A 123 13.66 -10.82 1.28
CA LYS A 123 12.47 -11.43 0.69
C LYS A 123 11.19 -10.94 1.37
N LEU A 124 11.23 -10.60 2.66
CA LEU A 124 10.04 -10.25 3.43
C LEU A 124 9.30 -9.00 2.87
N PRO A 125 9.91 -7.81 2.63
CA PRO A 125 9.23 -6.70 1.97
C PRO A 125 8.77 -7.03 0.54
N PHE A 126 9.55 -7.86 -0.15
CA PHE A 126 9.29 -8.26 -1.52
C PHE A 126 8.04 -9.15 -1.62
N TYR A 127 7.96 -10.19 -0.78
CA TYR A 127 6.81 -11.07 -0.61
C TYR A 127 5.66 -10.46 0.20
N ALA A 128 5.87 -9.31 0.82
CA ALA A 128 4.84 -8.58 1.52
C ALA A 128 4.10 -7.61 0.57
N LEU A 129 4.75 -6.54 0.09
CA LEU A 129 4.04 -5.46 -0.60
C LEU A 129 4.63 -5.09 -1.97
N ASN A 130 5.87 -5.47 -2.27
CA ASN A 130 6.51 -4.99 -3.50
C ASN A 130 6.09 -5.78 -4.75
N ILE A 131 5.74 -7.08 -4.62
CA ILE A 131 5.16 -7.83 -5.75
C ILE A 131 3.79 -7.25 -6.13
N SER A 132 2.91 -6.98 -5.17
CA SER A 132 1.62 -6.34 -5.45
C SER A 132 1.79 -4.94 -6.04
N PHE A 133 2.79 -4.20 -5.60
CA PHE A 133 3.14 -2.91 -6.20
C PHE A 133 3.59 -3.04 -7.65
N LEU A 134 4.51 -3.97 -7.94
CA LEU A 134 4.97 -4.25 -9.30
C LEU A 134 3.83 -4.76 -10.19
N MET A 135 2.97 -5.66 -9.70
CA MET A 135 1.81 -6.16 -10.43
C MET A 135 0.81 -5.05 -10.71
N SER A 136 0.54 -4.17 -9.74
CA SER A 136 -0.32 -3.00 -9.94
C SER A 136 0.24 -2.04 -10.97
N ALA A 137 1.52 -1.68 -10.86
CA ALA A 137 2.18 -0.79 -11.82
C ALA A 137 2.17 -1.39 -13.25
N THR A 138 2.46 -2.70 -13.35
CA THR A 138 2.44 -3.43 -14.63
C THR A 138 1.05 -3.47 -15.23
N TYR A 139 0.02 -3.77 -14.42
CA TYR A 139 -1.37 -3.76 -14.83
C TYR A 139 -1.80 -2.37 -15.32
N CYS A 140 -1.52 -1.32 -14.54
CA CYS A 140 -1.88 0.06 -14.91
C CYS A 140 -1.20 0.49 -16.23
N TYR A 141 0.06 0.09 -16.43
CA TYR A 141 0.81 0.39 -17.65
C TYR A 141 0.22 -0.32 -18.88
N PHE A 142 0.02 -1.65 -18.81
CA PHE A 142 -0.54 -2.39 -19.93
C PHE A 142 -1.98 -2.00 -20.23
N PHE A 143 -2.79 -1.73 -19.21
CA PHE A 143 -4.15 -1.26 -19.41
C PHE A 143 -4.17 0.14 -20.05
N GLY A 144 -3.29 1.05 -19.62
CA GLY A 144 -3.10 2.35 -20.27
C GLY A 144 -2.70 2.25 -21.74
N LEU A 145 -1.74 1.37 -22.06
CA LEU A 145 -1.35 1.10 -23.45
C LEU A 145 -2.51 0.52 -24.27
N TYR A 146 -3.24 -0.45 -23.72
CA TYR A 146 -4.40 -1.03 -24.38
C TYR A 146 -5.49 0.02 -24.67
N ARG A 147 -5.73 0.93 -23.72
CA ARG A 147 -6.66 2.06 -23.91
C ARG A 147 -6.27 2.93 -25.11
N ASN A 148 -4.99 3.22 -25.28
CA ASN A 148 -4.50 4.04 -26.39
C ASN A 148 -4.61 3.33 -27.75
N ILE A 149 -4.43 2.01 -27.78
CA ILE A 149 -4.48 1.23 -29.03
C ILE A 149 -5.92 1.04 -29.50
N VAL A 150 -6.84 0.73 -28.57
CA VAL A 150 -8.21 0.30 -28.89
C VAL A 150 -9.21 1.46 -28.88
N GLY A 151 -8.86 2.58 -28.25
CA GLY A 151 -9.74 3.73 -28.07
C GLY A 151 -10.91 3.45 -27.13
N GLU A 152 -11.57 4.52 -26.65
CA GLU A 152 -12.62 4.42 -25.61
C GLU A 152 -13.79 3.51 -26.01
N LYS A 153 -14.14 3.49 -27.30
CA LYS A 153 -15.23 2.67 -27.85
C LYS A 153 -14.95 1.16 -27.81
N GLY A 154 -13.69 0.73 -27.95
CA GLY A 154 -13.35 -0.69 -27.91
C GLY A 154 -13.11 -1.22 -26.49
N ILE A 155 -12.78 -0.35 -25.52
CA ILE A 155 -12.66 -0.71 -24.09
C ILE A 155 -14.03 -0.97 -23.47
N GLY A 156 -15.05 -0.19 -23.87
CA GLY A 156 -16.43 -0.39 -23.42
C GLY A 156 -16.94 -1.82 -23.65
N ASN A 157 -16.47 -2.47 -24.73
CA ASN A 157 -16.85 -3.84 -25.10
C ASN A 157 -16.06 -4.94 -24.35
N PHE A 158 -14.87 -4.64 -23.81
CA PHE A 158 -14.00 -5.64 -23.16
C PHE A 158 -14.38 -5.88 -21.68
N CYS A 159 -14.97 -4.89 -21.01
CA CYS A 159 -15.32 -4.96 -19.58
C CYS A 159 -16.71 -4.34 -19.25
N GLY A 160 -17.66 -4.34 -20.19
CA GLY A 160 -19.03 -3.87 -19.94
C GLY A 160 -19.15 -2.40 -19.54
N GLY A 161 -18.28 -1.53 -20.08
CA GLY A 161 -18.27 -0.09 -19.78
C GLY A 161 -17.64 0.32 -18.45
N ILE A 162 -17.35 -0.60 -17.52
CA ILE A 162 -16.76 -0.27 -16.21
C ILE A 162 -15.32 0.26 -16.36
N ALA A 163 -14.59 -0.20 -17.38
CA ALA A 163 -13.20 0.15 -17.59
C ALA A 163 -12.99 1.34 -18.57
N SER A 164 -14.05 1.91 -19.15
CA SER A 164 -13.94 3.01 -20.12
C SER A 164 -13.44 4.31 -19.49
N ASN A 165 -13.63 4.48 -18.17
CA ASN A 165 -13.26 5.67 -17.41
C ASN A 165 -12.05 5.46 -16.48
N PHE A 166 -11.22 4.46 -16.76
CA PHE A 166 -10.02 4.17 -15.95
C PHE A 166 -9.01 5.32 -15.98
N GLU A 167 -8.64 5.83 -14.82
CA GLU A 167 -7.64 6.87 -14.63
C GLU A 167 -6.49 6.35 -13.75
N ILE A 168 -5.36 6.01 -14.39
CA ILE A 168 -4.16 5.42 -13.76
C ILE A 168 -3.76 6.11 -12.45
N VAL A 169 -3.80 7.44 -12.42
CA VAL A 169 -3.35 8.22 -11.26
C VAL A 169 -4.23 7.98 -10.02
N PHE A 170 -5.51 7.74 -10.22
CA PHE A 170 -6.49 7.62 -9.13
C PHE A 170 -6.87 6.17 -8.83
N ASP A 171 -6.79 5.28 -9.83
CA ASP A 171 -7.15 3.86 -9.70
C ASP A 171 -5.99 2.96 -9.21
N ALA A 172 -4.74 3.38 -9.40
CA ALA A 172 -3.57 2.58 -9.05
C ALA A 172 -3.50 2.16 -7.56
N PRO A 173 -3.89 3.00 -6.57
CA PRO A 173 -3.93 2.60 -5.17
C PRO A 173 -4.92 1.46 -4.89
N SER A 174 -6.14 1.50 -5.44
CA SER A 174 -7.14 0.44 -5.23
C SER A 174 -6.74 -0.85 -5.95
N ILE A 175 -6.20 -0.78 -7.17
CA ILE A 175 -5.62 -1.95 -7.88
C ILE A 175 -4.50 -2.58 -7.06
N TRP A 176 -3.65 -1.75 -6.47
CA TRP A 176 -2.60 -2.22 -5.58
C TRP A 176 -3.15 -2.97 -4.37
N CYS A 177 -4.21 -2.45 -3.73
CA CYS A 177 -4.89 -3.14 -2.63
C CYS A 177 -5.48 -4.50 -3.06
N VAL A 178 -6.01 -4.63 -4.28
CA VAL A 178 -6.46 -5.93 -4.83
C VAL A 178 -5.30 -6.92 -4.91
N PHE A 179 -4.20 -6.54 -5.57
CA PHE A 179 -3.03 -7.42 -5.68
C PHE A 179 -2.41 -7.74 -4.32
N ALA A 180 -2.38 -6.78 -3.39
CA ALA A 180 -1.90 -7.00 -2.03
C ALA A 180 -2.79 -7.99 -1.27
N SER A 181 -4.12 -7.93 -1.46
CA SER A 181 -5.05 -8.91 -0.87
C SER A 181 -4.76 -10.33 -1.34
N ILE A 182 -4.55 -10.51 -2.65
CA ILE A 182 -4.15 -11.80 -3.24
C ILE A 182 -2.79 -12.26 -2.68
N GLN A 183 -1.85 -11.33 -2.56
CA GLN A 183 -0.52 -11.59 -2.01
C GLN A 183 -0.54 -12.07 -0.55
N GLY A 184 -1.55 -11.66 0.23
CA GLY A 184 -1.75 -12.07 1.62
C GLY A 184 -1.74 -13.59 1.82
N ILE A 185 -2.25 -14.36 0.86
CA ILE A 185 -2.27 -15.84 0.91
C ILE A 185 -0.85 -16.40 0.88
N PHE A 186 0.03 -15.85 0.05
CA PHE A 186 1.42 -16.30 -0.07
C PHE A 186 2.27 -15.92 1.16
N ILE A 187 1.92 -14.83 1.83
CA ILE A 187 2.58 -14.40 3.07
C ILE A 187 2.30 -15.38 4.21
N TYR A 188 1.08 -15.92 4.29
CA TYR A 188 0.76 -16.97 5.23
C TYR A 188 1.62 -18.23 4.99
N LEU A 189 1.74 -18.66 3.74
CA LEU A 189 2.59 -19.79 3.35
C LEU A 189 4.07 -19.55 3.69
N TYR A 190 4.56 -18.33 3.45
CA TYR A 190 5.92 -17.92 3.79
C TYR A 190 6.15 -17.88 5.31
N ALA A 191 5.20 -17.36 6.08
CA ALA A 191 5.25 -17.35 7.54
C ALA A 191 5.31 -18.78 8.11
N LYS A 192 4.53 -19.70 7.54
CA LYS A 192 4.57 -21.13 7.91
C LYS A 192 5.91 -21.78 7.59
N GLN A 193 6.58 -21.38 6.50
CA GLN A 193 7.95 -21.84 6.20
C GLN A 193 8.98 -21.26 7.17
N LEU A 194 8.85 -19.97 7.54
CA LEU A 194 9.72 -19.34 8.54
C LEU A 194 9.63 -20.06 9.90
N GLN A 195 8.43 -20.45 10.32
CA GLN A 195 8.22 -21.22 11.55
C GLN A 195 8.91 -22.59 11.52
N LYS A 196 9.03 -23.24 10.35
CA LYS A 196 9.76 -24.52 10.24
C LYS A 196 11.28 -24.37 10.37
N VAL A 197 11.82 -23.16 10.21
CA VAL A 197 13.24 -22.83 10.39
C VAL A 197 13.50 -22.33 11.84
N GLU A 198 12.53 -22.46 12.75
CA GLU A 198 12.55 -21.90 14.12
C GLU A 198 13.76 -22.29 14.98
N GLY A 199 14.44 -23.41 14.69
CA GLY A 199 15.62 -23.83 15.43
C GLY A 199 16.73 -22.77 15.53
N GLU A 200 16.89 -21.92 14.52
CA GLU A 200 17.89 -20.82 14.52
C GLU A 200 17.29 -19.46 14.90
N PHE A 201 15.95 -19.31 14.87
CA PHE A 201 15.26 -18.03 15.00
C PHE A 201 14.89 -17.64 16.43
N VAL A 202 14.66 -18.63 17.31
CA VAL A 202 14.17 -18.38 18.69
C VAL A 202 15.11 -17.47 19.49
N ASN A 203 16.39 -17.40 19.12
CA ASN A 203 17.41 -16.59 19.78
C ASN A 203 17.88 -15.36 18.99
N PHE A 204 17.33 -15.09 17.80
CA PHE A 204 17.75 -13.91 17.04
C PHE A 204 17.27 -12.61 17.72
N LYS A 205 18.22 -11.75 18.06
CA LYS A 205 17.98 -10.37 18.51
C LYS A 205 18.83 -9.44 17.68
N TYR A 206 18.21 -8.45 17.05
CA TYR A 206 18.97 -7.48 16.29
C TYR A 206 19.80 -6.59 17.23
N GLU A 207 21.13 -6.67 17.15
CA GLU A 207 22.04 -5.91 18.02
C GLU A 207 22.43 -4.54 17.45
N GLY A 208 22.26 -4.32 16.15
CA GLY A 208 22.63 -3.08 15.50
C GLY A 208 21.78 -1.87 15.94
N GLU A 209 22.28 -0.67 15.67
CA GLU A 209 21.47 0.53 15.75
C GLU A 209 20.48 0.58 14.56
N ILE A 210 19.24 0.96 14.86
CA ILE A 210 18.20 1.24 13.86
C ILE A 210 18.18 2.75 13.64
N PRO A 211 18.59 3.24 12.46
CA PRO A 211 18.73 4.68 12.21
C PRO A 211 17.36 5.31 11.90
N PHE A 212 16.45 5.28 12.87
CA PHE A 212 15.04 5.69 12.75
C PHE A 212 14.90 7.08 12.13
N LYS A 213 15.64 8.07 12.66
CA LYS A 213 15.61 9.45 12.18
C LYS A 213 16.03 9.54 10.70
N LYS A 214 17.11 8.85 10.33
CA LYS A 214 17.62 8.84 8.96
C LYS A 214 16.60 8.21 7.99
N ILE A 215 15.98 7.09 8.39
CA ILE A 215 14.95 6.42 7.58
C ILE A 215 13.75 7.34 7.37
N LEU A 216 13.28 7.99 8.44
CA LEU A 216 12.15 8.92 8.35
C LEU A 216 12.45 10.12 7.46
N ILE A 217 13.63 10.75 7.60
CA ILE A 217 14.06 11.87 6.75
C ILE A 217 14.11 11.45 5.28
N ILE A 218 14.73 10.31 4.97
CA ILE A 218 14.79 9.80 3.60
C ILE A 218 13.38 9.51 3.06
N SER A 219 12.51 8.93 3.88
CA SER A 219 11.12 8.67 3.49
C SER A 219 10.36 9.95 3.18
N LEU A 220 10.55 11.01 3.98
CA LEU A 220 9.96 12.33 3.75
C LEU A 220 10.51 12.99 2.47
N ILE A 221 11.82 12.86 2.19
CA ILE A 221 12.43 13.37 0.95
C ILE A 221 11.85 12.66 -0.27
N ILE A 222 11.79 11.33 -0.26
CA ILE A 222 11.22 10.54 -1.37
C ILE A 222 9.75 10.87 -1.54
N TRP A 223 8.99 10.93 -0.43
CA TRP A 223 7.59 11.31 -0.43
C TRP A 223 7.38 12.70 -1.03
N GLY A 224 8.16 13.70 -0.60
CA GLY A 224 8.11 15.05 -1.14
C GLY A 224 8.43 15.09 -2.63
N ALA A 225 9.47 14.36 -3.07
CA ALA A 225 9.82 14.24 -4.48
C ALA A 225 8.68 13.61 -5.30
N ILE A 226 8.02 12.56 -4.80
CA ILE A 226 6.86 11.94 -5.46
C ILE A 226 5.72 12.96 -5.61
N PHE A 227 5.37 13.70 -4.55
CA PHE A 227 4.28 14.68 -4.63
C PHE A 227 4.61 15.91 -5.49
N LEU A 228 5.88 16.35 -5.51
CA LEU A 228 6.32 17.42 -6.40
C LEU A 228 6.34 17.00 -7.87
N THR A 229 6.62 15.72 -8.15
CA THR A 229 6.69 15.19 -9.52
C THR A 229 5.36 14.62 -10.01
N LEU A 230 4.41 14.29 -9.12
CA LEU A 230 3.07 13.80 -9.47
C LEU A 230 2.34 14.69 -10.48
N PRO A 231 2.31 16.03 -10.35
CA PRO A 231 1.74 16.91 -11.37
C PRO A 231 2.48 16.84 -12.71
N MET A 232 3.81 16.70 -12.69
CA MET A 232 4.61 16.54 -13.90
C MET A 232 4.32 15.21 -14.59
N PHE A 233 4.23 14.11 -13.84
CA PHE A 233 3.86 12.80 -14.36
C PHE A 233 2.41 12.77 -14.83
N SER A 234 1.48 13.41 -14.13
CA SER A 234 0.10 13.55 -14.57
C SER A 234 0.02 14.34 -15.87
N GLY A 235 0.76 15.45 -16.00
CA GLY A 235 0.81 16.25 -17.22
C GLY A 235 1.51 15.55 -18.39
N LEU A 236 2.60 14.82 -18.13
CA LEU A 236 3.31 14.02 -19.14
C LEU A 236 2.48 12.81 -19.58
N SER A 237 1.86 12.10 -18.64
CA SER A 237 0.96 10.97 -18.94
C SER A 237 -0.25 11.46 -19.74
N TYR A 238 -0.87 12.58 -19.35
CA TYR A 238 -1.95 13.20 -20.12
C TYR A 238 -1.50 13.52 -21.55
N LYS A 239 -0.30 14.06 -21.74
CA LYS A 239 0.25 14.39 -23.06
C LYS A 239 0.69 13.17 -23.89
N MET A 240 1.07 12.07 -23.24
CA MET A 240 1.53 10.83 -23.89
C MET A 240 0.40 9.81 -24.14
N ILE A 241 -0.70 9.91 -23.38
CA ILE A 241 -1.85 8.98 -23.43
C ILE A 241 -3.03 9.61 -24.19
N LEU A 242 -3.28 10.92 -24.09
CA LEU A 242 -4.44 11.58 -24.71
C LEU A 242 -4.08 12.39 -25.96
N LYS A 243 -3.28 11.80 -26.85
CA LYS A 243 -3.18 12.28 -28.23
C LYS A 243 -4.09 11.49 -29.15
#